data_AF-A0A538KSR9-F1
#
_entry.id   AF-A0A538KSR9-F1
#
_cell.length_a   1.000
_cell.length_b   1.000
_cell.length_c   1.000
_cell.angle_alpha   90.00
_cell.angle_beta   90.00
_cell.angle_gamma   90.00
#
_symmetry.space_group_name_H-M   'P 1'
#
loop_
_entity.id
_entity.type
_entity.pdbx_description
1 polymer ?
#
loop_
_entity_poly.entity_id
_entity_poly.type
_entity_poly.pdbx_seq_one_letter_code
_entity_poly.pdbx_strand_id
1 'polypeptide(L)'
;MGRVPLNLVHASPHPYGSGTEIDRFVGGAATELAARGHRVLVVAPSDDGGEVRESRSALRAARDRPESLFADDGQVRVLAVGEVLPALSSRRRTALPVDVTRTIEALHDTVPLDICHVHDPFAPSVASAALRHSRALNVGTFHLPAERVVSTQVARRVVELIFGRLDARTASWTATAELMGRFFPAGYRVVRPGFDAAPAPVARAGETVRLVFLEHEERPALRVFLRALRALDDDLPWTATVISARGPSSSTPLRASLRERVRFATPDELDEAEVLAAADVLVAASDGTAPAPGLLARARVAGAVPVASRLPVYEEALGEGQSGLLFEPRDTDTLAAQLERLIRDGELRARLAAVRPDRPWATVADELEAVYGELVARRHDGRGRPEVAARLARRALIDVDLHMHTDHSPDCATPVEVLLRTARARGLGAIAVTDHNEISGAFEAAAKAADFGVKVIVGEEVKTASQGEVIGLFLREKIERGMSLEDTVAEIKRQGGLVYVPHPFDRMHSVPDYEHLLNVLDDVDAIEVYNPRVAIGSFNDEAERFAAKYRVVAGAGSDSHVAAGLGSVRIRMRDFDGPEEFLESLREADIVRRPTSLLYVQALKFLETTAIPPSARRARRERRVRRATRKG
;
A
#
# COMPACT_ATOMS: atom_id res chain seq x y z
N MET A 1 -28.19 -4.24 2.86
CA MET A 1 -27.56 -3.43 1.79
C MET A 1 -26.53 -4.34 1.13
N GLY A 2 -26.74 -4.74 -0.12
CA GLY A 2 -25.87 -5.74 -0.77
C GLY A 2 -24.43 -5.25 -0.82
N ARG A 3 -23.48 -6.10 -0.40
CA ARG A 3 -22.04 -5.80 -0.44
C ARG A 3 -21.60 -5.67 -1.91
N VAL A 4 -20.84 -4.62 -2.24
CA VAL A 4 -20.31 -4.44 -3.59
C VAL A 4 -19.09 -5.36 -3.75
N PRO A 5 -19.09 -6.28 -4.73
CA PRO A 5 -17.94 -7.15 -4.97
C PRO A 5 -16.73 -6.31 -5.36
N LEU A 6 -15.55 -6.69 -4.85
CA LEU A 6 -14.28 -6.01 -5.08
C LEU A 6 -13.33 -6.94 -5.83
N ASN A 7 -12.49 -6.37 -6.69
CA ASN A 7 -11.38 -7.06 -7.32
C ASN A 7 -10.14 -6.95 -6.42
N LEU A 8 -9.75 -8.05 -5.79
CA LEU A 8 -8.68 -8.11 -4.79
C LEU A 8 -7.47 -8.86 -5.34
N VAL A 9 -6.26 -8.38 -5.04
CA VAL A 9 -5.04 -9.19 -5.15
C VAL A 9 -4.34 -9.28 -3.80
N HIS A 10 -4.02 -10.50 -3.38
CA HIS A 10 -3.11 -10.77 -2.27
C HIS A 10 -1.72 -11.11 -2.82
N ALA A 11 -0.69 -10.37 -2.45
CA ALA A 11 0.69 -10.64 -2.85
C ALA A 11 1.49 -11.23 -1.68
N SER A 12 1.87 -12.50 -1.82
CA SER A 12 2.65 -13.24 -0.83
C SER A 12 4.16 -13.18 -1.15
N PRO A 13 5.04 -13.01 -0.15
CA PRO A 13 6.48 -13.13 -0.33
C PRO A 13 6.96 -14.59 -0.37
N HIS A 14 6.11 -15.56 -0.03
CA HIS A 14 6.41 -16.99 0.01
C HIS A 14 5.53 -17.79 -0.96
N PRO A 15 5.98 -18.97 -1.42
CA PRO A 15 5.18 -19.83 -2.27
C PRO A 15 3.83 -20.17 -1.65
N TYR A 16 2.80 -20.19 -2.49
CA TYR A 16 1.46 -20.56 -2.06
C TYR A 16 1.38 -22.06 -1.81
N GLY A 17 0.75 -22.48 -0.72
CA GLY A 17 0.74 -23.87 -0.26
C GLY A 17 1.99 -24.30 0.51
N SER A 18 2.89 -23.37 0.85
CA SER A 18 4.09 -23.64 1.66
C SER A 18 3.79 -23.99 3.13
N GLY A 19 2.57 -23.74 3.61
CA GLY A 19 2.17 -24.01 4.99
C GLY A 19 2.73 -23.03 6.03
N THR A 20 3.44 -21.99 5.57
CA THR A 20 3.93 -20.89 6.42
C THR A 20 2.78 -20.09 7.04
N GLU A 21 3.05 -19.33 8.10
CA GLU A 21 2.02 -18.49 8.73
C GLU A 21 1.39 -17.48 7.76
N ILE A 22 2.21 -16.91 6.89
CA ILE A 22 1.77 -15.96 5.86
C ILE A 22 0.89 -16.66 4.84
N ASP A 23 1.31 -17.84 4.36
CA ASP A 23 0.53 -18.65 3.42
C ASP A 23 -0.84 -19.03 3.98
N ARG A 24 -0.90 -19.46 5.26
CA ARG A 24 -2.15 -19.79 5.93
C ARG A 24 -3.07 -18.57 6.07
N PHE A 25 -2.52 -17.40 6.42
CA PHE A 25 -3.29 -16.17 6.49
C PHE A 25 -3.83 -15.75 5.12
N VAL A 26 -2.98 -15.76 4.10
CA VAL A 26 -3.36 -15.42 2.72
C VAL A 26 -4.44 -16.37 2.22
N GLY A 27 -4.23 -17.69 2.35
CA GLY A 27 -5.18 -18.71 1.88
C GLY A 27 -6.51 -18.64 2.60
N GLY A 28 -6.50 -18.55 3.94
CA GLY A 28 -7.72 -18.47 4.75
C GLY A 28 -8.53 -17.19 4.47
N ALA A 29 -7.88 -16.03 4.45
CA ALA A 29 -8.54 -14.77 4.14
C ALA A 29 -9.05 -14.72 2.70
N ALA A 30 -8.23 -15.14 1.72
CA ALA A 30 -8.60 -15.13 0.31
C ALA A 30 -9.80 -16.04 0.02
N THR A 31 -9.82 -17.24 0.61
CA THR A 31 -10.92 -18.21 0.45
C THR A 31 -12.23 -17.65 1.02
N GLU A 32 -12.20 -17.10 2.23
CA GLU A 32 -13.39 -16.51 2.85
C GLU A 32 -13.89 -15.28 2.09
N LEU A 33 -12.98 -14.40 1.63
CA LEU A 33 -13.35 -13.23 0.81
C LEU A 33 -13.96 -13.65 -0.54
N ALA A 34 -13.41 -14.68 -1.18
CA ALA A 34 -13.96 -15.23 -2.42
C ALA A 34 -15.37 -15.81 -2.19
N ALA A 35 -15.56 -16.59 -1.12
CA ALA A 35 -16.85 -17.14 -0.73
C ALA A 35 -17.93 -16.06 -0.46
N ARG A 36 -17.52 -14.85 -0.07
CA ARG A 36 -18.39 -13.67 0.10
C ARG A 36 -18.69 -12.91 -1.18
N GLY A 37 -18.20 -13.39 -2.33
CA GLY A 37 -18.46 -12.83 -3.66
C GLY A 37 -17.42 -11.82 -4.14
N HIS A 38 -16.31 -11.62 -3.41
CA HIS A 38 -15.18 -10.86 -3.95
C HIS A 38 -14.44 -11.68 -5.01
N ARG A 39 -13.83 -10.99 -5.97
CA ARG A 39 -12.99 -11.61 -7.00
C ARG A 39 -11.55 -11.56 -6.53
N VAL A 40 -10.97 -12.71 -6.17
CA VAL A 40 -9.68 -12.76 -5.46
C VAL A 40 -8.59 -13.44 -6.29
N LEU A 41 -7.48 -12.74 -6.46
CA LEU A 41 -6.23 -13.27 -7.00
C LEU A 41 -5.20 -13.39 -5.88
N VAL A 42 -4.41 -14.46 -5.91
CA VAL A 42 -3.20 -14.57 -5.10
C VAL A 42 -2.00 -14.58 -6.03
N VAL A 43 -1.01 -13.73 -5.77
CA VAL A 43 0.26 -13.70 -6.50
C VAL A 43 1.36 -14.16 -5.54
N ALA A 44 2.08 -15.21 -5.91
CA ALA A 44 3.09 -15.82 -5.06
C ALA A 44 4.26 -16.37 -5.91
N PRO A 45 5.49 -16.42 -5.37
CA PRO A 45 6.61 -17.06 -6.05
C PRO A 45 6.37 -18.57 -6.22
N SER A 46 6.92 -19.16 -7.29
CA SER A 46 6.95 -20.61 -7.53
C SER A 46 8.26 -21.00 -8.22
N ASP A 47 8.76 -22.17 -7.84
CA ASP A 47 9.93 -22.81 -8.46
C ASP A 47 9.53 -23.65 -9.69
N ASP A 48 8.23 -23.91 -9.87
CA ASP A 48 7.72 -24.62 -11.04
C ASP A 48 7.60 -23.68 -12.25
N GLY A 49 8.57 -23.79 -13.14
CA GLY A 49 8.57 -23.04 -14.41
C GLY A 49 7.40 -23.36 -15.34
N GLY A 50 6.67 -24.46 -15.12
CA GLY A 50 5.38 -24.76 -15.75
C GLY A 50 4.28 -23.80 -15.29
N GLU A 51 4.06 -23.71 -13.98
CA GLU A 51 3.04 -22.83 -13.37
C GLU A 51 3.28 -21.35 -13.72
N VAL A 52 4.54 -20.92 -13.73
CA VAL A 52 4.91 -19.54 -14.11
C VAL A 52 4.57 -19.27 -15.59
N ARG A 53 4.79 -20.24 -16.48
CA ARG A 53 4.43 -20.11 -17.90
C ARG A 53 2.93 -20.10 -18.11
N GLU A 54 2.19 -20.92 -17.37
CA GLU A 54 0.73 -20.93 -17.39
C GLU A 54 0.17 -19.58 -16.95
N SER A 55 0.64 -19.04 -15.83
CA SER A 55 0.23 -17.73 -15.29
C SER A 55 0.45 -16.60 -16.31
N ARG A 56 1.60 -16.61 -16.99
CA ARG A 56 1.89 -15.65 -18.07
C ARG A 56 0.98 -15.84 -19.29
N SER A 57 0.61 -17.07 -19.61
CA SER A 57 -0.31 -17.36 -20.71
C SER A 57 -1.72 -16.86 -20.40
N ALA A 58 -2.20 -17.10 -19.16
CA ALA A 58 -3.48 -16.61 -18.68
C ALA A 58 -3.54 -15.07 -18.71
N LEU A 59 -2.50 -14.38 -18.24
CA LEU A 59 -2.40 -12.92 -18.31
C LEU A 59 -2.46 -12.38 -19.74
N ARG A 60 -1.80 -13.04 -20.70
CA ARG A 60 -1.87 -12.64 -22.11
C ARG A 60 -3.27 -12.84 -22.69
N ALA A 61 -3.92 -13.95 -22.38
CA ALA A 61 -5.27 -14.27 -22.84
C ALA A 61 -6.34 -13.34 -22.24
N ALA A 62 -6.12 -12.86 -21.01
CA ALA A 62 -7.04 -11.98 -20.30
C ALA A 62 -6.97 -10.50 -20.75
N ARG A 63 -6.07 -10.11 -21.66
CA ARG A 63 -5.94 -8.71 -22.12
C ARG A 63 -7.24 -8.14 -22.70
N ASP A 64 -7.96 -8.96 -23.45
CA ASP A 64 -9.22 -8.55 -24.10
C ASP A 64 -10.44 -8.85 -23.22
N ARG A 65 -10.27 -9.70 -22.18
CA ARG A 65 -11.31 -10.13 -21.24
C ARG A 65 -10.72 -10.27 -19.82
N PRO A 66 -10.49 -9.14 -19.12
CA PRO A 66 -9.84 -9.13 -17.80
C PRO A 66 -10.52 -10.03 -16.76
N GLU A 67 -11.84 -10.16 -16.84
CA GLU A 67 -12.66 -10.99 -15.97
C GLU A 67 -12.29 -12.48 -16.04
N SER A 68 -11.72 -12.95 -17.14
CA SER A 68 -11.33 -14.36 -17.29
C SER A 68 -10.09 -14.74 -16.46
N LEU A 69 -9.42 -13.76 -15.83
CA LEU A 69 -8.28 -14.03 -14.96
C LEU A 69 -8.72 -14.50 -13.58
N PHE A 70 -9.94 -14.16 -13.16
CA PHE A 70 -10.50 -14.63 -11.90
C PHE A 70 -11.04 -16.06 -12.07
N ALA A 71 -11.02 -16.83 -10.99
CA ALA A 71 -11.69 -18.12 -10.95
C ALA A 71 -13.22 -17.94 -10.92
N ASP A 72 -13.94 -19.05 -11.04
CA ASP A 72 -15.39 -19.09 -10.87
C ASP A 72 -15.81 -18.56 -9.49
N ASP A 73 -17.07 -18.11 -9.37
CA ASP A 73 -17.58 -17.47 -8.15
C ASP A 73 -17.31 -18.35 -6.91
N GLY A 74 -16.68 -17.74 -5.89
CA GLY A 74 -16.32 -18.41 -4.64
C GLY A 74 -14.93 -19.05 -4.62
N GLN A 75 -14.18 -19.05 -5.73
CA GLN A 75 -12.84 -19.63 -5.80
C GLN A 75 -11.72 -18.58 -5.89
N VAL A 76 -10.53 -18.97 -5.45
CA VAL A 76 -9.30 -18.16 -5.52
C VAL A 76 -8.45 -18.63 -6.69
N ARG A 77 -8.01 -17.72 -7.56
CA ARG A 77 -7.00 -18.02 -8.59
C ARG A 77 -5.61 -17.62 -8.10
N VAL A 78 -4.66 -18.56 -8.19
CA VAL A 78 -3.26 -18.31 -7.88
C VAL A 78 -2.48 -18.04 -9.17
N LEU A 79 -1.68 -16.98 -9.18
CA LEU A 79 -0.75 -16.63 -10.24
C LEU A 79 0.67 -16.81 -9.72
N ALA A 80 1.31 -17.86 -10.21
CA ALA A 80 2.71 -18.15 -9.93
C ALA A 80 3.62 -17.15 -10.67
N VAL A 81 4.52 -16.54 -9.92
CA VAL A 81 5.62 -15.71 -10.48
C VAL A 81 6.96 -16.37 -10.20
N GLY A 82 7.97 -16.13 -11.04
CA GLY A 82 9.27 -16.76 -10.85
C GLY A 82 9.89 -16.47 -9.48
N GLU A 83 10.66 -17.40 -8.95
CA GLU A 83 11.39 -17.22 -7.68
C GLU A 83 12.62 -16.29 -7.86
N VAL A 84 12.99 -15.58 -6.78
CA VAL A 84 14.29 -14.92 -6.69
C VAL A 84 15.33 -15.99 -6.37
N LEU A 85 16.22 -16.31 -7.31
CA LEU A 85 17.33 -17.24 -7.06
C LEU A 85 18.04 -16.92 -5.73
N PRO A 86 18.24 -17.91 -4.83
CA PRO A 86 18.93 -17.69 -3.56
C PRO A 86 20.31 -17.04 -3.80
N ALA A 87 20.61 -16.00 -3.02
CA ALA A 87 21.85 -15.25 -3.13
C ALA A 87 23.08 -16.16 -2.96
N LEU A 88 23.71 -16.56 -4.06
CA LEU A 88 25.04 -17.16 -4.03
C LEU A 88 26.04 -16.07 -3.59
N SER A 89 26.40 -16.08 -2.31
CA SER A 89 27.48 -15.31 -1.66
C SER A 89 27.22 -13.83 -1.34
N SER A 90 27.82 -13.40 -0.22
CA SER A 90 27.57 -12.20 0.58
C SER A 90 27.93 -10.82 -0.03
N ARG A 91 27.91 -10.64 -1.36
CA ARG A 91 28.37 -9.37 -1.98
C ARG A 91 27.52 -8.76 -3.09
N ARG A 92 26.31 -9.25 -3.38
CA ARG A 92 25.40 -8.58 -4.33
C ARG A 92 24.04 -8.32 -3.69
N ARG A 93 23.58 -7.07 -3.77
CA ARG A 93 22.19 -6.71 -3.48
C ARG A 93 21.32 -7.53 -4.42
N THR A 94 20.54 -8.46 -3.88
CA THR A 94 19.62 -9.29 -4.66
C THR A 94 18.58 -8.38 -5.31
N ALA A 95 18.60 -8.28 -6.63
CA ALA A 95 17.50 -7.70 -7.38
C ALA A 95 16.55 -8.85 -7.75
N LEU A 96 15.23 -8.59 -7.71
CA LEU A 96 14.26 -9.55 -8.26
C LEU A 96 14.58 -9.81 -9.73
N PRO A 97 14.40 -11.05 -10.21
CA PRO A 97 14.47 -11.34 -11.63
C PRO A 97 13.52 -10.44 -12.43
N VAL A 98 14.00 -9.92 -13.57
CA VAL A 98 13.26 -8.97 -14.43
C VAL A 98 11.90 -9.53 -14.85
N ASP A 99 11.80 -10.83 -14.99
CA ASP A 99 10.61 -11.54 -15.43
C ASP A 99 9.52 -11.63 -14.34
N VAL A 100 9.88 -11.52 -13.06
CA VAL A 100 8.91 -11.34 -11.94
C VAL A 100 8.25 -9.98 -12.05
N THR A 101 9.06 -8.92 -12.16
CA THR A 101 8.58 -7.54 -12.29
C THR A 101 7.63 -7.38 -13.48
N ARG A 102 8.01 -7.91 -14.65
CA ARG A 102 7.15 -7.86 -15.85
C ARG A 102 5.81 -8.57 -15.66
N THR A 103 5.79 -9.66 -14.90
CA THR A 103 4.55 -10.41 -14.66
C THR A 103 3.60 -9.62 -13.75
N ILE A 104 4.15 -8.97 -12.71
CA ILE A 104 3.40 -8.08 -11.81
C ILE A 104 2.89 -6.84 -12.52
N GLU A 105 3.73 -6.19 -13.34
CA GLU A 105 3.32 -5.05 -14.17
C GLU A 105 2.17 -5.45 -15.12
N ALA A 106 2.31 -6.57 -15.82
CA ALA A 106 1.28 -7.07 -16.72
C ALA A 106 -0.04 -7.35 -16.00
N LEU A 107 -0.02 -7.85 -14.76
CA LEU A 107 -1.23 -8.04 -13.95
C LEU A 107 -1.95 -6.70 -13.72
N HIS A 108 -1.24 -5.68 -13.25
CA HIS A 108 -1.81 -4.35 -12.98
C HIS A 108 -2.28 -3.61 -14.24
N ASP A 109 -1.71 -3.94 -15.40
CA ASP A 109 -2.16 -3.42 -16.70
C ASP A 109 -3.37 -4.18 -17.27
N THR A 110 -3.56 -5.46 -16.89
CA THR A 110 -4.60 -6.32 -17.46
C THR A 110 -5.91 -6.21 -16.68
N VAL A 111 -5.84 -6.21 -15.35
CA VAL A 111 -7.03 -6.28 -14.49
C VAL A 111 -7.17 -5.01 -13.64
N PRO A 112 -8.33 -4.32 -13.70
CA PRO A 112 -8.60 -3.21 -12.79
C PRO A 112 -8.83 -3.76 -11.37
N LEU A 113 -7.81 -3.62 -10.53
CA LEU A 113 -7.83 -4.05 -9.13
C LEU A 113 -8.33 -2.93 -8.22
N ASP A 114 -9.23 -3.26 -7.29
CA ASP A 114 -9.70 -2.34 -6.27
C ASP A 114 -8.69 -2.24 -5.13
N ILE A 115 -8.25 -3.40 -4.63
CA ILE A 115 -7.29 -3.52 -3.52
C ILE A 115 -6.08 -4.35 -3.95
N CYS A 116 -4.88 -3.86 -3.65
CA CYS A 116 -3.63 -4.62 -3.63
C CYS A 116 -3.21 -4.83 -2.16
N HIS A 117 -3.45 -6.04 -1.66
CA HIS A 117 -3.11 -6.43 -0.30
C HIS A 117 -1.76 -7.16 -0.31
N VAL A 118 -0.72 -6.52 0.21
CA VAL A 118 0.63 -7.07 0.28
C VAL A 118 0.92 -7.59 1.69
N HIS A 119 1.60 -8.73 1.78
CA HIS A 119 1.98 -9.35 3.06
C HIS A 119 3.49 -9.27 3.24
N ASP A 120 3.94 -8.75 4.38
CA ASP A 120 5.36 -8.51 4.69
C ASP A 120 6.17 -7.97 3.48
N PRO A 121 5.81 -6.78 2.94
CA PRO A 121 6.35 -6.23 1.69
C PRO A 121 7.81 -5.72 1.80
N PHE A 122 8.68 -6.46 2.47
CA PHE A 122 10.11 -6.16 2.59
C PHE A 122 10.84 -6.46 1.29
N ALA A 123 11.68 -5.52 0.84
CA ALA A 123 12.40 -5.66 -0.42
C ALA A 123 13.74 -6.42 -0.25
N PRO A 124 14.14 -7.24 -1.23
CA PRO A 124 13.41 -7.61 -2.45
C PRO A 124 12.42 -8.78 -2.20
N SER A 125 11.16 -8.62 -2.62
CA SER A 125 10.15 -9.69 -2.61
C SER A 125 9.04 -9.44 -3.64
N VAL A 126 8.28 -10.49 -3.98
CA VAL A 126 7.06 -10.39 -4.81
C VAL A 126 6.08 -9.36 -4.22
N ALA A 127 5.85 -9.41 -2.90
CA ALA A 127 5.02 -8.43 -2.19
C ALA A 127 5.53 -6.99 -2.33
N SER A 128 6.85 -6.75 -2.21
CA SER A 128 7.43 -5.42 -2.41
C SER A 128 7.32 -4.92 -3.85
N ALA A 129 7.38 -5.82 -4.84
CA ALA A 129 7.20 -5.49 -6.24
C ALA A 129 5.74 -5.17 -6.57
N ALA A 130 4.79 -5.97 -6.06
CA ALA A 130 3.36 -5.68 -6.17
C ALA A 130 3.05 -4.27 -5.62
N LEU A 131 3.54 -3.94 -4.42
CA LEU A 131 3.36 -2.61 -3.83
C LEU A 131 3.94 -1.48 -4.69
N ARG A 132 5.13 -1.69 -5.29
CA ARG A 132 5.80 -0.71 -6.13
C ARG A 132 5.04 -0.43 -7.43
N HIS A 133 4.47 -1.46 -8.04
CA HIS A 133 3.82 -1.38 -9.35
C HIS A 133 2.29 -1.24 -9.26
N SER A 134 1.72 -1.34 -8.06
CA SER A 134 0.29 -1.22 -7.83
C SER A 134 -0.27 0.13 -8.25
N ARG A 135 -1.44 0.08 -8.88
CA ARG A 135 -2.35 1.21 -9.16
C ARG A 135 -3.65 1.14 -8.33
N ALA A 136 -3.77 0.16 -7.45
CA ALA A 136 -4.93 -0.07 -6.60
C ALA A 136 -4.75 0.60 -5.22
N LEU A 137 -5.79 0.55 -4.38
CA LEU A 137 -5.68 0.89 -2.95
C LEU A 137 -4.81 -0.18 -2.27
N ASN A 138 -3.76 0.23 -1.58
CA ASN A 138 -2.74 -0.65 -1.04
C ASN A 138 -2.95 -0.89 0.46
N VAL A 139 -3.07 -2.15 0.83
CA VAL A 139 -3.10 -2.60 2.23
C VAL A 139 -1.86 -3.42 2.51
N GLY A 140 -1.19 -3.17 3.62
CA GLY A 140 -0.01 -3.94 4.05
C GLY A 140 -0.29 -4.66 5.36
N THR A 141 -0.30 -5.99 5.35
CA THR A 141 -0.32 -6.79 6.59
C THR A 141 1.09 -7.20 6.98
N PHE A 142 1.47 -6.88 8.21
CA PHE A 142 2.72 -7.32 8.82
C PHE A 142 2.46 -8.49 9.76
N HIS A 143 3.11 -9.63 9.50
CA HIS A 143 2.88 -10.84 10.29
C HIS A 143 3.86 -10.91 11.44
N LEU A 144 5.14 -11.17 11.16
CA LEU A 144 6.24 -11.23 12.12
C LEU A 144 7.59 -11.10 11.41
N PRO A 145 7.93 -9.92 10.88
CA PRO A 145 9.23 -9.75 10.26
C PRO A 145 10.34 -9.83 11.31
N ALA A 146 11.37 -10.62 11.05
CA ALA A 146 12.53 -10.69 11.93
C ALA A 146 13.09 -9.27 12.19
N GLU A 147 13.39 -8.93 13.44
CA GLU A 147 13.86 -7.59 13.82
C GLU A 147 15.09 -7.16 13.01
N ARG A 148 15.96 -8.11 12.66
CA ARG A 148 17.11 -7.87 11.76
C ARG A 148 16.68 -7.44 10.35
N VAL A 149 15.63 -8.04 9.81
CA VAL A 149 15.07 -7.67 8.50
C VAL A 149 14.47 -6.27 8.58
N VAL A 150 13.74 -5.99 9.66
CA VAL A 150 13.16 -4.67 9.89
C VAL A 150 14.24 -3.60 10.00
N SER A 151 15.16 -3.74 10.95
CA SER A 151 16.25 -2.78 11.25
C SER A 151 17.16 -2.48 10.06
N THR A 152 17.46 -3.48 9.23
CA THR A 152 18.30 -3.29 8.03
C THR A 152 17.59 -2.54 6.90
N GLN A 153 16.26 -2.51 6.91
CA GLN A 153 15.45 -1.77 5.92
C GLN A 153 15.13 -0.33 6.37
N VAL A 154 15.50 0.07 7.59
CA VAL A 154 15.28 1.41 8.17
C VAL A 154 16.28 2.45 7.66
N ALA A 155 16.61 2.41 6.37
CA ALA A 155 17.12 3.62 5.73
C ALA A 155 15.91 4.53 5.49
N ARG A 156 15.82 5.69 6.17
CA ARG A 156 14.68 6.65 6.09
C ARG A 156 14.12 6.84 4.68
N ARG A 157 15.00 6.89 3.67
CA ARG A 157 14.65 7.06 2.26
C ARG A 157 13.95 5.85 1.63
N VAL A 158 14.25 4.62 2.06
CA VAL A 158 13.61 3.38 1.58
C VAL A 158 12.20 3.23 2.19
N VAL A 159 12.07 3.58 3.47
CA VAL A 159 10.79 3.60 4.21
C VAL A 159 9.77 4.50 3.52
N GLU A 160 10.14 5.76 3.29
CA GLU A 160 9.27 6.76 2.66
C GLU A 160 8.86 6.36 1.23
N LEU A 161 9.74 5.68 0.48
CA LEU A 161 9.47 5.30 -0.91
C LEU A 161 8.56 4.09 -1.07
N ILE A 162 8.71 3.07 -0.21
CA ILE A 162 7.97 1.81 -0.34
C ILE A 162 6.72 1.82 0.54
N PHE A 163 6.88 2.09 1.84
CA PHE A 163 5.75 2.06 2.78
C PHE A 163 4.92 3.33 2.77
N GLY A 164 5.40 4.43 2.20
CA GLY A 164 4.58 5.61 1.90
C GLY A 164 3.44 5.33 0.94
N ARG A 165 3.47 4.22 0.18
CA ARG A 165 2.41 3.85 -0.78
C ARG A 165 1.23 3.10 -0.15
N LEU A 166 1.34 2.70 1.12
CA LEU A 166 0.31 1.97 1.85
C LEU A 166 -0.77 2.94 2.36
N ASP A 167 -2.03 2.66 2.03
CA ASP A 167 -3.17 3.45 2.51
C ASP A 167 -3.69 2.95 3.85
N ALA A 168 -3.56 1.64 4.08
CA ALA A 168 -3.82 1.01 5.36
C ALA A 168 -2.70 0.05 5.74
N ARG A 169 -2.45 -0.05 7.05
CA ARG A 169 -1.47 -0.94 7.64
C ARG A 169 -2.16 -1.78 8.70
N THR A 170 -1.99 -3.09 8.60
CA THR A 170 -2.49 -4.05 9.57
C THR A 170 -1.33 -4.86 10.14
N ALA A 171 -1.52 -5.42 11.33
CA ALA A 171 -0.56 -6.30 11.95
C ALA A 171 -1.27 -7.52 12.53
N SER A 172 -0.67 -8.71 12.39
CA SER A 172 -1.31 -9.95 12.86
C SER A 172 -1.34 -10.06 14.38
N TRP A 173 -0.46 -9.33 15.07
CA TRP A 173 -0.33 -9.32 16.52
C TRP A 173 -0.07 -7.91 17.02
N THR A 174 -0.44 -7.63 18.26
CA THR A 174 -0.14 -6.37 18.94
C THR A 174 1.38 -6.21 19.08
N ALA A 175 2.07 -7.29 19.47
CA ALA A 175 3.53 -7.31 19.52
C ALA A 175 4.18 -6.94 18.16
N THR A 176 3.60 -7.40 17.04
CA THR A 176 4.06 -7.03 15.70
C THR A 176 3.80 -5.55 15.40
N ALA A 177 2.63 -5.02 15.76
CA ALA A 177 2.31 -3.61 15.58
C ALA A 177 3.29 -2.71 16.35
N GLU A 178 3.64 -3.08 17.58
CA GLU A 178 4.63 -2.35 18.40
C GLU A 178 6.03 -2.41 17.79
N LEU A 179 6.47 -3.58 17.34
CA LEU A 179 7.75 -3.74 16.64
C LEU A 179 7.81 -2.84 15.41
N MET A 180 6.75 -2.89 14.58
CA MET A 180 6.65 -2.08 13.37
C MET A 180 6.61 -0.59 13.69
N GLY A 181 5.86 -0.17 14.72
CA GLY A 181 5.77 1.23 15.14
C GLY A 181 7.11 1.83 15.60
N ARG A 182 8.02 1.02 16.15
CA ARG A 182 9.38 1.47 16.54
C ARG A 182 10.26 1.84 15.34
N PHE A 183 10.12 1.10 14.24
CA PHE A 183 10.98 1.26 13.06
C PHE A 183 10.30 2.05 11.92
N PHE A 184 8.98 2.01 11.87
CA PHE A 184 8.12 2.65 10.88
C PHE A 184 6.89 3.26 11.59
N PRO A 185 7.05 4.46 12.20
CA PRO A 185 5.97 5.11 12.94
C PRO A 185 4.75 5.35 12.05
N ALA A 186 3.63 4.70 12.38
CA ALA A 186 2.35 4.82 11.69
C ALA A 186 1.23 4.19 12.56
N GLY A 187 -0.03 4.39 12.19
CA GLY A 187 -1.15 3.64 12.76
C GLY A 187 -1.23 2.23 12.17
N TYR A 188 -1.26 1.20 13.04
CA TYR A 188 -1.43 -0.21 12.66
C TYR A 188 -2.71 -0.76 13.28
N ARG A 189 -3.60 -1.33 12.45
CA ARG A 189 -4.80 -2.04 12.93
C ARG A 189 -4.46 -3.50 13.17
N VAL A 190 -4.71 -4.02 14.37
CA VAL A 190 -4.45 -5.43 14.66
C VAL A 190 -5.57 -6.29 14.03
N VAL A 191 -5.19 -7.23 13.15
CA VAL A 191 -6.08 -8.21 12.50
C VAL A 191 -5.50 -9.59 12.75
N ARG A 192 -5.96 -10.25 13.82
CA ARG A 192 -5.41 -11.56 14.23
C ARG A 192 -5.78 -12.66 13.22
N PRO A 193 -4.89 -13.65 12.99
CA PRO A 193 -5.19 -14.80 12.14
C PRO A 193 -6.45 -15.54 12.58
N GLY A 194 -7.16 -16.09 11.59
CA GLY A 194 -8.30 -16.99 11.81
C GLY A 194 -7.83 -18.43 11.91
N PHE A 195 -8.72 -19.29 12.38
CA PHE A 195 -8.45 -20.72 12.51
C PHE A 195 -9.59 -21.52 11.89
N ASP A 196 -9.22 -22.61 11.24
CA ASP A 196 -10.18 -23.63 10.82
C ASP A 196 -10.74 -24.34 12.05
N ALA A 197 -11.92 -24.95 11.90
CA ALA A 197 -12.51 -25.75 12.96
C ALA A 197 -11.55 -26.88 13.37
N ALA A 198 -11.40 -27.09 14.67
CA ALA A 198 -10.59 -28.17 15.20
C ALA A 198 -11.07 -29.52 14.65
N PRO A 199 -10.16 -30.44 14.27
CA PRO A 199 -10.50 -31.84 14.10
C PRO A 199 -11.18 -32.38 15.37
N ALA A 200 -12.04 -33.39 15.22
CA ALA A 200 -12.64 -34.05 16.36
C ALA A 200 -11.52 -34.52 17.32
N PRO A 201 -11.64 -34.30 18.65
CA PRO A 201 -10.61 -34.70 19.59
C PRO A 201 -10.34 -36.20 19.47
N VAL A 202 -9.09 -36.59 19.25
CA VAL A 202 -8.72 -38.00 19.27
C VAL A 202 -8.85 -38.51 20.71
N ALA A 203 -9.63 -39.58 20.92
CA ALA A 203 -9.84 -40.18 22.24
C ALA A 203 -8.49 -40.50 22.89
N ARG A 204 -8.23 -39.86 24.04
CA ARG A 204 -6.97 -39.97 24.78
C ARG A 204 -7.03 -41.19 25.69
N ALA A 205 -6.54 -42.33 25.21
CA ALA A 205 -6.46 -43.56 26.00
C ALA A 205 -5.02 -43.76 26.52
N GLY A 206 -4.81 -43.61 27.83
CA GLY A 206 -3.55 -43.95 28.50
C GLY A 206 -3.00 -42.87 29.45
N GLU A 207 -2.05 -43.27 30.30
CA GLU A 207 -1.28 -42.39 31.20
C GLU A 207 -0.12 -41.67 30.49
N THR A 208 0.23 -42.11 29.27
CA THR A 208 1.37 -41.59 28.51
C THR A 208 1.06 -40.25 27.84
N VAL A 209 1.85 -39.23 28.17
CA VAL A 209 1.72 -37.87 27.64
C VAL A 209 2.47 -37.73 26.32
N ARG A 210 1.80 -37.20 25.29
CA ARG A 210 2.34 -37.05 23.93
C ARG A 210 2.82 -35.62 23.72
N LEU A 211 4.12 -35.46 23.61
CA LEU A 211 4.79 -34.21 23.29
C LEU A 211 4.95 -34.06 21.76
N VAL A 212 4.83 -32.85 21.24
CA VAL A 212 5.13 -32.56 19.84
C VAL A 212 6.03 -31.35 19.68
N PHE A 213 6.94 -31.44 18.72
CA PHE A 213 7.72 -30.32 18.19
C PHE A 213 7.58 -30.30 16.66
N LEU A 214 7.23 -29.14 16.10
CA LEU A 214 7.15 -28.93 14.66
C LEU A 214 8.22 -27.92 14.24
N GLU A 215 9.03 -28.23 13.22
CA GLU A 215 10.10 -27.35 12.72
C GLU A 215 9.56 -26.16 11.91
N HIS A 216 8.78 -25.30 12.56
CA HIS A 216 8.34 -23.98 12.04
C HIS A 216 9.24 -22.83 12.51
N GLU A 217 9.97 -23.04 13.60
CA GLU A 217 10.88 -22.06 14.21
C GLU A 217 12.32 -22.20 13.68
N GLU A 218 13.24 -21.34 14.12
CA GLU A 218 14.64 -21.45 13.74
C GLU A 218 15.33 -22.73 14.27
N ARG A 219 16.36 -23.22 13.54
CA ARG A 219 17.10 -24.47 13.87
C ARG A 219 17.53 -24.61 15.35
N PRO A 220 18.01 -23.56 16.04
CA PRO A 220 18.26 -23.63 17.48
C PRO A 220 17.11 -24.18 18.34
N ALA A 221 15.85 -23.91 18.00
CA ALA A 221 14.69 -24.32 18.80
C ALA A 221 14.61 -25.84 18.99
N LEU A 222 14.82 -26.63 17.93
CA LEU A 222 14.87 -28.09 18.02
C LEU A 222 15.96 -28.57 18.98
N ARG A 223 17.11 -27.89 19.03
CA ARG A 223 18.20 -28.25 19.97
C ARG A 223 17.80 -27.98 21.42
N VAL A 224 17.08 -26.90 21.68
CA VAL A 224 16.55 -26.59 23.03
C VAL A 224 15.55 -27.66 23.44
N PHE A 225 14.62 -28.04 22.56
CA PHE A 225 13.66 -29.12 22.81
C PHE A 225 14.36 -30.46 23.12
N LEU A 226 15.28 -30.91 22.26
CA LEU A 226 15.99 -32.18 22.46
C LEU A 226 16.85 -32.19 23.74
N ARG A 227 17.38 -31.04 24.16
CA ARG A 227 18.11 -30.91 25.44
C ARG A 227 17.18 -31.03 26.64
N ALA A 228 16.01 -30.42 26.59
CA ALA A 228 15.01 -30.56 27.66
C ALA A 228 14.55 -32.02 27.81
N LEU A 229 14.32 -32.74 26.70
CA LEU A 229 13.98 -34.17 26.76
C LEU A 229 15.07 -35.02 27.43
N ARG A 230 16.35 -34.64 27.33
CA ARG A 230 17.45 -35.36 28.00
C ARG A 230 17.48 -35.17 29.51
N ALA A 231 16.89 -34.08 29.99
CA ALA A 231 16.80 -33.74 31.41
C ALA A 231 15.57 -34.35 32.09
N LEU A 232 14.61 -34.87 31.32
CA LEU A 232 13.45 -35.59 31.87
C LEU A 232 13.87 -36.93 32.48
N ASP A 233 13.20 -37.28 33.57
CA ASP A 233 13.33 -38.58 34.23
C ASP A 233 12.82 -39.71 33.32
N ASP A 234 13.50 -40.86 33.34
CA ASP A 234 13.23 -41.98 32.44
C ASP A 234 11.92 -42.71 32.82
N ASP A 235 11.49 -42.60 34.09
CA ASP A 235 10.27 -43.23 34.62
C ASP A 235 8.98 -42.46 34.27
N LEU A 236 9.09 -41.22 33.77
CA LEU A 236 7.92 -40.41 33.42
C LEU A 236 7.24 -40.95 32.15
N PRO A 237 5.91 -41.16 32.13
CA PRO A 237 5.22 -41.76 30.99
C PRO A 237 5.02 -40.73 29.88
N TRP A 238 5.98 -40.61 28.95
CA TRP A 238 5.89 -39.70 27.82
C TRP A 238 6.48 -40.26 26.52
N THR A 239 5.99 -39.74 25.40
CA THR A 239 6.53 -39.95 24.05
C THR A 239 6.58 -38.62 23.31
N ALA A 240 7.51 -38.44 22.37
CA ALA A 240 7.62 -37.22 21.59
C ALA A 240 7.59 -37.49 20.08
N THR A 241 6.89 -36.64 19.33
CA THR A 241 6.94 -36.60 17.87
C THR A 241 7.62 -35.31 17.41
N VAL A 242 8.61 -35.44 16.53
CA VAL A 242 9.32 -34.33 15.89
C VAL A 242 9.04 -34.36 14.40
N ILE A 243 8.35 -33.35 13.87
CA ILE A 243 8.21 -33.16 12.43
C ILE A 243 9.30 -32.22 11.95
N SER A 244 10.16 -32.71 11.06
CA SER A 244 11.27 -31.95 10.48
C SER A 244 11.55 -32.43 9.06
N ALA A 245 11.56 -31.50 8.10
CA ALA A 245 11.93 -31.80 6.71
C ALA A 245 13.39 -32.28 6.57
N ARG A 246 14.23 -32.05 7.59
CA ARG A 246 15.65 -32.40 7.61
C ARG A 246 15.93 -33.70 8.36
N GLY A 247 14.93 -34.28 9.00
CA GLY A 247 15.09 -35.46 9.84
C GLY A 247 15.87 -35.20 11.14
N PRO A 248 16.41 -36.25 11.78
CA PRO A 248 17.07 -36.14 13.08
C PRO A 248 18.30 -35.22 13.06
N SER A 249 18.41 -34.34 14.06
CA SER A 249 19.56 -33.44 14.20
C SER A 249 20.79 -34.18 14.75
N SER A 250 21.87 -34.28 13.96
CA SER A 250 23.15 -34.84 14.42
C SER A 250 23.84 -34.01 15.51
N SER A 251 23.43 -32.75 15.68
CA SER A 251 24.04 -31.83 16.65
C SER A 251 23.58 -32.06 18.11
N THR A 252 22.57 -32.90 18.34
CA THR A 252 22.13 -33.27 19.70
C THR A 252 21.77 -34.77 19.72
N PRO A 253 22.77 -35.67 19.81
CA PRO A 253 22.52 -37.10 19.81
C PRO A 253 21.70 -37.52 21.04
N LEU A 254 20.73 -38.41 20.82
CA LEU A 254 19.87 -38.99 21.84
C LEU A 254 20.44 -40.33 22.34
N ARG A 255 20.36 -40.56 23.65
CA ARG A 255 20.68 -41.87 24.27
C ARG A 255 19.70 -42.94 23.76
N ALA A 256 20.07 -44.22 23.84
CA ALA A 256 19.27 -45.33 23.32
C ALA A 256 17.83 -45.34 23.88
N SER A 257 17.66 -45.16 25.20
CA SER A 257 16.35 -45.11 25.84
C SER A 257 15.46 -43.97 25.31
N LEU A 258 16.03 -42.81 24.98
CA LEU A 258 15.26 -41.70 24.40
C LEU A 258 14.91 -41.92 22.93
N ARG A 259 15.77 -42.63 22.17
CA ARG A 259 15.49 -42.92 20.74
C ARG A 259 14.24 -43.79 20.56
N GLU A 260 13.93 -44.65 21.53
CA GLU A 260 12.71 -45.47 21.50
C GLU A 260 11.43 -44.66 21.79
N ARG A 261 11.57 -43.47 22.40
CA ARG A 261 10.45 -42.60 22.81
C ARG A 261 10.23 -41.41 21.88
N VAL A 262 11.20 -41.10 21.02
CA VAL A 262 11.16 -39.94 20.11
C VAL A 262 11.02 -40.42 18.68
N ARG A 263 9.86 -40.16 18.06
CA ARG A 263 9.62 -40.40 16.64
C ARG A 263 9.97 -39.16 15.84
N PHE A 264 10.86 -39.31 14.86
CA PHE A 264 11.09 -38.30 13.83
C PHE A 264 10.24 -38.64 12.61
N ALA A 265 9.61 -37.64 12.01
CA ALA A 265 8.85 -37.75 10.78
C ALA A 265 9.09 -36.54 9.88
N THR A 266 8.84 -36.68 8.58
CA THR A 266 8.80 -35.55 7.65
C THR A 266 7.38 -35.00 7.52
N PRO A 267 7.20 -33.75 7.02
CA PRO A 267 5.88 -33.20 6.72
C PRO A 267 5.07 -34.02 5.71
N ASP A 268 5.71 -34.82 4.86
CA ASP A 268 5.03 -35.70 3.89
C ASP A 268 4.52 -37.00 4.53
N GLU A 269 5.09 -37.40 5.68
CA GLU A 269 4.74 -38.65 6.38
C GLU A 269 3.60 -38.48 7.38
N LEU A 270 3.46 -37.30 7.98
CA LEU A 270 2.45 -37.00 9.00
C LEU A 270 1.88 -35.61 8.78
N ASP A 271 0.55 -35.52 8.69
CA ASP A 271 -0.14 -34.25 8.59
C ASP A 271 -0.07 -33.46 9.91
N GLU A 272 0.14 -32.15 9.80
CA GLU A 272 0.29 -31.27 10.94
C GLU A 272 -0.99 -31.19 11.80
N ALA A 273 -2.18 -31.13 11.19
CA ALA A 273 -3.43 -31.03 11.93
C ALA A 273 -3.73 -32.32 12.69
N GLU A 274 -3.45 -33.47 12.07
CA GLU A 274 -3.56 -34.79 12.72
C GLU A 274 -2.61 -34.92 13.92
N VAL A 275 -1.36 -34.49 13.75
CA VAL A 275 -0.37 -34.57 14.84
C VAL A 275 -0.71 -33.62 15.97
N LEU A 276 -1.18 -32.40 15.69
CA LEU A 276 -1.64 -31.48 16.72
C LEU A 276 -2.88 -32.00 17.45
N ALA A 277 -3.84 -32.63 16.75
CA ALA A 277 -5.02 -33.25 17.35
C ALA A 277 -4.68 -34.47 18.23
N ALA A 278 -3.58 -35.16 17.92
CA ALA A 278 -3.07 -36.28 18.70
C ALA A 278 -2.13 -35.85 19.84
N ALA A 279 -1.68 -34.61 19.90
CA ALA A 279 -0.74 -34.14 20.92
C ALA A 279 -1.45 -33.74 22.23
N ASP A 280 -0.74 -33.90 23.35
CA ASP A 280 -1.16 -33.37 24.65
C ASP A 280 -0.43 -32.06 24.96
N VAL A 281 0.84 -31.96 24.54
CA VAL A 281 1.68 -30.78 24.74
C VAL A 281 2.44 -30.43 23.45
N LEU A 282 2.35 -29.18 23.02
CA LEU A 282 3.20 -28.62 21.95
C LEU A 282 4.35 -27.85 22.60
N VAL A 283 5.57 -28.00 22.07
CA VAL A 283 6.72 -27.15 22.45
C VAL A 283 7.07 -26.17 21.33
N ALA A 284 7.15 -24.90 21.68
CA ALA A 284 7.69 -23.82 20.85
C ALA A 284 8.88 -23.18 21.57
N ALA A 285 10.07 -23.30 21.02
CA ALA A 285 11.32 -22.96 21.70
C ALA A 285 12.15 -21.91 20.96
N SER A 286 11.49 -21.02 20.22
CA SER A 286 12.17 -19.95 19.50
C SER A 286 12.91 -19.00 20.44
N ASP A 287 14.10 -18.57 20.00
CA ASP A 287 14.88 -17.50 20.60
C ASP A 287 14.48 -16.09 20.12
N GLY A 288 13.42 -15.99 19.31
CA GLY A 288 12.90 -14.76 18.74
C GLY A 288 13.37 -14.48 17.32
N THR A 289 14.21 -15.34 16.72
CA THR A 289 14.66 -15.16 15.34
C THR A 289 13.55 -15.42 14.32
N ALA A 290 12.78 -16.49 14.49
CA ALA A 290 11.66 -16.86 13.63
C ALA A 290 10.53 -17.51 14.46
N PRO A 291 9.87 -16.76 15.36
CA PRO A 291 8.76 -17.28 16.14
C PRO A 291 7.53 -17.57 15.28
N ALA A 292 6.69 -18.51 15.72
CA ALA A 292 5.49 -19.00 15.01
C ALA A 292 4.23 -19.04 15.92
N PRO A 293 3.65 -17.91 16.34
CA PRO A 293 2.52 -17.88 17.28
C PRO A 293 1.23 -18.50 16.75
N GLY A 294 1.03 -18.49 15.44
CA GLY A 294 -0.07 -19.19 14.78
C GLY A 294 0.00 -20.70 15.01
N LEU A 295 1.19 -21.28 15.24
CA LEU A 295 1.32 -22.67 15.68
C LEU A 295 0.76 -22.87 17.09
N LEU A 296 1.06 -21.97 18.03
CA LEU A 296 0.55 -22.05 19.42
C LEU A 296 -0.98 -21.96 19.43
N ALA A 297 -1.54 -21.05 18.63
CA ALA A 297 -2.99 -20.91 18.53
C ALA A 297 -3.64 -22.16 17.90
N ARG A 298 -3.08 -22.74 16.84
CA ARG A 298 -3.58 -23.98 16.23
C ARG A 298 -3.49 -25.18 17.17
N ALA A 299 -2.41 -25.30 17.95
CA ALA A 299 -2.31 -26.32 19.00
C ALA A 299 -3.43 -26.18 20.04
N ARG A 300 -3.75 -24.95 20.45
CA ARG A 300 -4.87 -24.70 21.38
C ARG A 300 -6.23 -25.05 20.77
N VAL A 301 -6.46 -24.73 19.50
CA VAL A 301 -7.67 -25.15 18.76
C VAL A 301 -7.80 -26.67 18.78
N ALA A 302 -6.71 -27.39 18.50
CA ALA A 302 -6.63 -28.85 18.57
C ALA A 302 -6.71 -29.42 20.01
N GLY A 303 -6.53 -28.57 21.03
CA GLY A 303 -6.59 -28.93 22.44
C GLY A 303 -5.28 -29.45 23.04
N ALA A 304 -4.14 -29.22 22.37
CA ALA A 304 -2.80 -29.43 22.92
C ALA A 304 -2.36 -28.18 23.70
N VAL A 305 -1.70 -28.39 24.84
CA VAL A 305 -1.22 -27.30 25.71
C VAL A 305 0.15 -26.81 25.23
N PRO A 306 0.32 -25.54 24.85
CA PRO A 306 1.62 -25.02 24.46
C PRO A 306 2.54 -24.79 25.67
N VAL A 307 3.82 -25.12 25.50
CA VAL A 307 4.94 -24.64 26.31
C VAL A 307 5.83 -23.81 25.40
N ALA A 308 5.93 -22.51 25.65
CA ALA A 308 6.53 -21.57 24.74
C ALA A 308 7.64 -20.73 25.39
N SER A 309 8.65 -20.33 24.62
CA SER A 309 9.61 -19.32 25.08
C SER A 309 8.92 -17.99 25.39
N ARG A 310 9.43 -17.23 26.36
CA ARG A 310 8.87 -15.93 26.76
C ARG A 310 9.26 -14.87 25.73
N LEU A 311 8.44 -14.77 24.70
CA LEU A 311 8.50 -13.74 23.66
C LEU A 311 7.19 -12.95 23.70
N PRO A 312 7.20 -11.61 23.48
CA PRO A 312 5.98 -10.80 23.54
C PRO A 312 4.82 -11.36 22.69
N VAL A 313 5.15 -11.91 21.52
CA VAL A 313 4.20 -12.51 20.57
C VAL A 313 3.62 -13.83 21.09
N TYR A 314 4.40 -14.62 21.84
CA TYR A 314 3.95 -15.87 22.45
C TYR A 314 3.16 -15.61 23.75
N GLU A 315 3.53 -14.58 24.52
CA GLU A 315 2.76 -14.11 25.67
C GLU A 315 1.36 -13.67 25.24
N GLU A 316 1.27 -12.86 24.17
CA GLU A 316 -0.01 -12.47 23.57
C GLU A 316 -0.79 -13.70 23.07
N ALA A 317 -0.14 -14.61 22.34
CA ALA A 317 -0.80 -15.82 21.80
C ALA A 317 -1.31 -16.78 22.88
N LEU A 318 -0.74 -16.74 24.09
CA LEU A 318 -1.12 -17.58 25.24
C LEU A 318 -1.96 -16.83 26.29
N GLY A 319 -2.37 -15.59 26.00
CA GLY A 319 -3.15 -14.77 26.93
C GLY A 319 -2.44 -14.58 28.27
N GLU A 320 -1.16 -14.21 28.24
CA GLU A 320 -0.32 -14.00 29.43
C GLU A 320 -0.16 -15.27 30.30
N GLY A 321 -0.07 -16.44 29.65
CA GLY A 321 0.13 -17.73 30.33
C GLY A 321 -1.15 -18.38 30.85
N GLN A 322 -2.33 -17.86 30.49
CA GLN A 322 -3.61 -18.46 30.88
C GLN A 322 -3.91 -19.78 30.18
N SER A 323 -3.32 -19.99 28.99
CA SER A 323 -3.60 -21.16 28.13
C SER A 323 -2.34 -21.93 27.72
N GLY A 324 -1.25 -21.78 28.45
CA GLY A 324 0.03 -22.43 28.19
C GLY A 324 1.08 -22.03 29.23
N LEU A 325 2.24 -22.68 29.21
CA LEU A 325 3.34 -22.37 30.13
C LEU A 325 4.46 -21.66 29.38
N LEU A 326 5.15 -20.74 30.08
CA LEU A 326 6.22 -19.93 29.52
C LEU A 326 7.57 -20.25 30.19
N PHE A 327 8.66 -20.14 29.44
CA PHE A 327 10.03 -20.27 29.94
C PHE A 327 10.96 -19.26 29.24
N GLU A 328 12.06 -18.86 29.87
CA GLU A 328 12.98 -17.90 29.25
C GLU A 328 13.67 -18.48 28.00
N PRO A 329 13.92 -17.69 26.93
CA PRO A 329 14.59 -18.18 25.74
C PRO A 329 15.92 -18.87 26.04
N ARG A 330 16.12 -20.07 25.48
CA ARG A 330 17.29 -20.95 25.67
C ARG A 330 17.42 -21.57 27.08
N ASP A 331 16.49 -21.34 27.99
CA ASP A 331 16.46 -21.99 29.31
C ASP A 331 15.90 -23.42 29.21
N THR A 332 16.81 -24.37 29.03
CA THR A 332 16.47 -25.80 28.91
C THR A 332 15.97 -26.40 30.21
N ASP A 333 16.40 -25.88 31.35
CA ASP A 333 16.10 -26.46 32.66
C ASP A 333 14.66 -26.10 33.05
N THR A 334 14.28 -24.84 32.84
CA THR A 334 12.87 -24.42 33.02
C THR A 334 11.97 -25.13 32.02
N LEU A 335 12.36 -25.29 30.75
CA LEU A 335 11.56 -26.05 29.78
C LEU A 335 11.35 -27.50 30.25
N ALA A 336 12.40 -28.19 30.71
CA ALA A 336 12.29 -29.55 31.23
C ALA A 336 11.36 -29.61 32.46
N ALA A 337 11.49 -28.66 33.40
CA ALA A 337 10.62 -28.59 34.57
C ALA A 337 9.14 -28.35 34.22
N GLN A 338 8.85 -27.48 33.23
CA GLN A 338 7.47 -27.27 32.77
C GLN A 338 6.91 -28.50 32.05
N LEU A 339 7.72 -29.20 31.26
CA LEU A 339 7.33 -30.47 30.64
C LEU A 339 7.03 -31.54 31.71
N GLU A 340 7.91 -31.72 32.69
CA GLU A 340 7.69 -32.66 33.79
C GLU A 340 6.41 -32.32 34.57
N ARG A 341 6.20 -31.04 34.89
CA ARG A 341 4.98 -30.57 35.55
C ARG A 341 3.74 -30.92 34.74
N LEU A 342 3.76 -30.62 33.43
CA LEU A 342 2.67 -31.00 32.55
C LEU A 342 2.54 -32.49 32.36
N ILE A 343 3.58 -33.31 32.51
CA ILE A 343 3.45 -34.77 32.42
C ILE A 343 2.76 -35.32 33.68
N ARG A 344 3.13 -34.83 34.86
CA ARG A 344 2.60 -35.28 36.15
C ARG A 344 1.20 -34.77 36.47
N ASP A 345 0.89 -33.53 36.12
CA ASP A 345 -0.34 -32.85 36.53
C ASP A 345 -1.38 -32.84 35.39
N GLY A 346 -2.24 -33.86 35.38
CA GLY A 346 -3.33 -33.98 34.40
C GLY A 346 -4.43 -32.92 34.55
N GLU A 347 -4.68 -32.44 35.77
CA GLU A 347 -5.68 -31.40 36.03
C GLU A 347 -5.20 -30.04 35.47
N LEU A 348 -3.92 -29.72 35.65
CA LEU A 348 -3.30 -28.54 35.04
C LEU A 348 -3.40 -28.60 33.51
N ARG A 349 -3.06 -29.75 32.89
CA ARG A 349 -3.21 -29.93 31.44
C ARG A 349 -4.65 -29.68 31.00
N ALA A 350 -5.62 -30.30 31.67
CA ALA A 350 -7.03 -30.16 31.34
C ALA A 350 -7.52 -28.71 31.47
N ARG A 351 -7.11 -28.01 32.54
CA ARG A 351 -7.44 -26.60 32.77
C ARG A 351 -6.87 -25.69 31.68
N LEU A 352 -5.60 -25.87 31.30
CA LEU A 352 -4.97 -25.07 30.25
C LEU A 352 -5.59 -25.37 28.87
N ALA A 353 -5.88 -26.63 28.57
CA ALA A 353 -6.48 -27.06 27.31
C ALA A 353 -7.96 -26.65 27.14
N ALA A 354 -8.64 -26.28 28.23
CA ALA A 354 -10.02 -25.80 28.18
C ALA A 354 -10.13 -24.40 27.53
N VAL A 355 -9.06 -23.60 27.53
CA VAL A 355 -9.05 -22.24 26.99
C VAL A 355 -8.67 -22.27 25.51
N ARG A 356 -9.67 -22.43 24.63
CA ARG A 356 -9.48 -22.46 23.17
C ARG A 356 -9.80 -21.11 22.52
N PRO A 357 -9.01 -20.65 21.54
CA PRO A 357 -9.39 -19.48 20.76
C PRO A 357 -10.59 -19.82 19.86
N ASP A 358 -11.58 -18.93 19.84
CA ASP A 358 -12.74 -19.00 18.94
C ASP A 358 -12.67 -17.82 17.96
N ARG A 359 -12.06 -18.06 16.80
CA ARG A 359 -11.83 -17.02 15.79
C ARG A 359 -11.81 -17.63 14.39
N PRO A 360 -12.98 -17.78 13.74
CA PRO A 360 -13.05 -18.29 12.38
C PRO A 360 -12.49 -17.28 11.37
N TRP A 361 -12.15 -17.75 10.16
CA TRP A 361 -11.76 -16.88 9.05
C TRP A 361 -12.82 -15.84 8.69
N ALA A 362 -14.09 -16.13 8.95
CA ALA A 362 -15.18 -15.18 8.80
C ALA A 362 -14.95 -13.86 9.57
N THR A 363 -14.41 -13.93 10.80
CA THR A 363 -14.07 -12.74 11.59
C THR A 363 -12.94 -11.94 10.96
N VAL A 364 -11.93 -12.63 10.40
CA VAL A 364 -10.80 -11.98 9.70
C VAL A 364 -11.30 -11.26 8.46
N ALA A 365 -12.18 -11.89 7.68
CA ALA A 365 -12.77 -11.28 6.51
C ALA A 365 -13.63 -10.07 6.86
N ASP A 366 -14.41 -10.10 7.94
CA ASP A 366 -15.16 -8.92 8.41
C ASP A 366 -14.23 -7.73 8.73
N GLU A 367 -13.12 -7.99 9.43
CA GLU A 367 -12.14 -6.95 9.77
C GLU A 367 -11.41 -6.40 8.54
N LEU A 368 -11.06 -7.27 7.58
CA LEU A 368 -10.45 -6.87 6.31
C LEU A 368 -11.43 -6.11 5.41
N GLU A 369 -12.69 -6.54 5.30
CA GLU A 369 -13.75 -5.84 4.58
C GLU A 369 -13.99 -4.45 5.17
N ALA A 370 -13.92 -4.29 6.50
CA ALA A 370 -14.00 -2.98 7.14
C ALA A 370 -12.86 -2.06 6.69
N VAL A 371 -11.61 -2.57 6.67
CA VAL A 371 -10.45 -1.83 6.15
C VAL A 371 -10.65 -1.48 4.66
N TYR A 372 -11.09 -2.43 3.84
CA TYR A 372 -11.30 -2.19 2.41
C TYR A 372 -12.43 -1.20 2.15
N GLY A 373 -13.52 -1.29 2.91
CA GLY A 373 -14.66 -0.38 2.83
C GLY A 373 -14.27 1.05 3.16
N GLU A 374 -13.50 1.27 4.24
CA GLU A 374 -12.96 2.58 4.60
C GLU A 374 -12.09 3.18 3.49
N LEU A 375 -11.25 2.37 2.83
CA LEU A 375 -10.40 2.83 1.74
C LEU A 375 -11.18 3.12 0.46
N VAL A 376 -12.11 2.24 0.09
CA VAL A 376 -12.94 2.42 -1.11
C VAL A 376 -13.86 3.63 -0.96
N ALA A 377 -14.34 3.93 0.26
CA ALA A 377 -15.15 5.11 0.54
C ALA A 377 -14.42 6.44 0.26
N ARG A 378 -13.08 6.46 0.27
CA ARG A 378 -12.26 7.63 -0.10
C ARG A 378 -12.12 7.84 -1.60
N ARG A 379 -12.63 6.93 -2.44
CA ARG A 379 -12.62 7.11 -3.88
C ARG A 379 -13.71 8.08 -4.29
N HIS A 380 -13.35 9.01 -5.17
CA HIS A 380 -14.31 9.87 -5.84
C HIS A 380 -15.30 9.06 -6.67
N ASP A 381 -16.53 9.54 -6.77
CA ASP A 381 -17.51 8.94 -7.68
C ASP A 381 -17.04 9.15 -9.13
N GLY A 382 -16.73 8.02 -9.79
CA GLY A 382 -16.26 7.99 -11.16
C GLY A 382 -17.39 8.11 -12.20
N ARG A 383 -18.67 8.08 -11.78
CA ARG A 383 -19.81 8.05 -12.72
C ARG A 383 -20.14 9.40 -13.35
N GLY A 384 -19.59 10.50 -12.83
CA GLY A 384 -19.87 11.85 -13.32
C GLY A 384 -21.35 12.24 -13.16
N ARG A 385 -21.77 13.30 -13.86
CA ARG A 385 -23.16 13.77 -13.92
C ARG A 385 -23.74 13.52 -15.31
N PRO A 386 -24.52 12.46 -15.52
CA PRO A 386 -24.99 12.06 -16.86
C PRO A 386 -25.76 13.16 -17.60
N GLU A 387 -26.54 13.96 -16.87
CA GLU A 387 -27.28 15.10 -17.44
C GLU A 387 -26.34 16.18 -17.98
N VAL A 388 -25.24 16.45 -17.28
CA VAL A 388 -24.21 17.43 -17.70
C VAL A 388 -23.42 16.89 -18.89
N ALA A 389 -23.00 15.63 -18.84
CA ALA A 389 -22.31 14.96 -19.94
C ALA A 389 -23.14 14.99 -21.25
N ALA A 390 -24.46 14.78 -21.16
CA ALA A 390 -25.36 14.86 -22.30
C ALA A 390 -25.43 16.27 -22.92
N ARG A 391 -25.32 17.34 -22.12
CA ARG A 391 -25.23 18.72 -22.63
C ARG A 391 -23.89 18.96 -23.31
N LEU A 392 -22.79 18.53 -22.68
CA LEU A 392 -21.42 18.68 -23.18
C LEU A 392 -21.17 17.96 -24.49
N ALA A 393 -21.81 16.81 -24.73
CA ALA A 393 -21.65 16.02 -25.95
C ALA A 393 -21.93 16.82 -27.24
N ARG A 394 -22.76 17.87 -27.16
CA ARG A 394 -23.11 18.75 -28.29
C ARG A 394 -22.14 19.93 -28.47
N ARG A 395 -21.25 20.17 -27.50
CA ARG A 395 -20.30 21.27 -27.53
C ARG A 395 -19.06 20.92 -28.36
N ALA A 396 -18.43 21.93 -28.93
CA ALA A 396 -17.20 21.78 -29.70
C ALA A 396 -16.05 21.30 -28.80
N LEU A 397 -15.07 20.60 -29.37
CA LEU A 397 -13.82 20.31 -28.67
C LEU A 397 -12.92 21.55 -28.68
N ILE A 398 -12.30 21.82 -27.53
CA ILE A 398 -11.30 22.87 -27.35
C ILE A 398 -10.03 22.30 -26.72
N ASP A 399 -8.90 22.94 -27.00
CA ASP A 399 -7.64 22.66 -26.28
C ASP A 399 -7.51 23.67 -25.12
N VAL A 400 -7.19 23.18 -23.92
CA VAL A 400 -7.12 23.93 -22.66
C VAL A 400 -5.76 23.73 -21.97
N ASP A 401 -5.30 24.73 -21.23
CA ASP A 401 -4.12 24.65 -20.36
C ASP A 401 -4.49 25.19 -18.97
N LEU A 402 -4.24 24.40 -17.91
CA LEU A 402 -4.77 24.67 -16.56
C LEU A 402 -3.78 25.32 -15.60
N HIS A 403 -2.55 25.59 -16.03
CA HIS A 403 -1.53 26.11 -15.12
C HIS A 403 -0.59 27.08 -15.83
N MET A 404 -0.73 28.38 -15.56
CA MET A 404 0.20 29.41 -16.04
C MET A 404 0.14 30.70 -15.23
N HIS A 405 1.20 31.50 -15.40
CA HIS A 405 1.47 32.71 -14.65
C HIS A 405 1.58 33.93 -15.58
N THR A 406 1.40 35.11 -15.00
CA THR A 406 1.50 36.43 -15.64
C THR A 406 2.48 37.33 -14.89
N ASP A 407 2.70 38.55 -15.38
CA ASP A 407 3.54 39.57 -14.75
C ASP A 407 3.05 40.03 -13.36
N HIS A 408 1.88 39.55 -12.92
CA HIS A 408 1.35 39.72 -11.57
C HIS A 408 1.96 38.73 -10.57
N SER A 409 2.34 37.53 -11.01
CA SER A 409 3.14 36.61 -10.19
C SER A 409 4.56 37.19 -9.97
N PRO A 410 5.18 36.99 -8.78
CA PRO A 410 6.52 37.49 -8.49
C PRO A 410 7.58 37.05 -9.50
N ASP A 411 7.47 35.85 -10.05
CA ASP A 411 8.50 35.16 -10.80
C ASP A 411 8.16 34.94 -12.29
N CYS A 412 7.10 35.57 -12.78
CA CYS A 412 6.75 35.66 -14.19
C CYS A 412 6.84 37.13 -14.67
N ALA A 413 7.24 37.32 -15.93
CA ALA A 413 7.35 38.63 -16.57
C ALA A 413 6.41 38.80 -17.76
N THR A 414 5.59 37.78 -18.07
CA THR A 414 4.71 37.76 -19.25
C THR A 414 3.48 38.63 -19.03
N PRO A 415 3.29 39.73 -19.78
CA PRO A 415 2.09 40.55 -19.63
C PRO A 415 0.83 39.79 -20.04
N VAL A 416 -0.29 40.05 -19.37
CA VAL A 416 -1.60 39.42 -19.63
C VAL A 416 -1.98 39.42 -21.12
N GLU A 417 -1.82 40.54 -21.82
CA GLU A 417 -2.17 40.62 -23.26
C GLU A 417 -1.26 39.76 -24.15
N VAL A 418 0.01 39.62 -23.78
CA VAL A 418 0.96 38.74 -24.49
C VAL A 418 0.55 37.29 -24.27
N LEU A 419 0.16 36.94 -23.04
CA LEU A 419 -0.35 35.60 -22.72
C LEU A 419 -1.60 35.27 -23.56
N LEU A 420 -2.62 36.12 -23.55
CA LEU A 420 -3.87 35.93 -24.30
C LEU A 420 -3.64 35.84 -25.82
N ARG A 421 -2.79 36.72 -26.37
CA ARG A 421 -2.41 36.65 -27.79
C ARG A 421 -1.72 35.34 -28.13
N THR A 422 -0.84 34.87 -27.26
CA THR A 422 -0.12 33.60 -27.44
C THR A 422 -1.07 32.42 -27.34
N ALA A 423 -2.02 32.43 -26.40
CA ALA A 423 -3.05 31.40 -26.26
C ALA A 423 -3.87 31.26 -27.56
N ARG A 424 -4.37 32.38 -28.09
CA ARG A 424 -5.07 32.43 -29.38
C ARG A 424 -4.21 31.90 -30.52
N ALA A 425 -2.97 32.36 -30.63
CA ALA A 425 -2.05 31.93 -31.69
C ALA A 425 -1.72 30.42 -31.62
N ARG A 426 -1.79 29.82 -30.42
CA ARG A 426 -1.60 28.39 -30.19
C ARG A 426 -2.87 27.56 -30.31
N GLY A 427 -4.00 28.20 -30.60
CA GLY A 427 -5.31 27.55 -30.77
C GLY A 427 -5.93 27.04 -29.46
N LEU A 428 -5.56 27.64 -28.32
CA LEU A 428 -6.20 27.33 -27.04
C LEU A 428 -7.58 27.98 -26.98
N GLY A 429 -8.61 27.19 -26.65
CA GLY A 429 -9.97 27.67 -26.45
C GLY A 429 -10.21 28.20 -25.04
N ALA A 430 -9.47 27.70 -24.05
CA ALA A 430 -9.48 28.22 -22.68
C ALA A 430 -8.10 28.14 -22.01
N ILE A 431 -7.85 29.02 -21.05
CA ILE A 431 -6.66 28.98 -20.18
C ILE A 431 -7.04 29.27 -18.72
N ALA A 432 -6.37 28.64 -17.75
CA ALA A 432 -6.45 29.03 -16.35
C ALA A 432 -5.24 29.88 -15.96
N VAL A 433 -5.50 31.10 -15.49
CA VAL A 433 -4.44 31.99 -14.98
C VAL A 433 -4.37 31.81 -13.47
N THR A 434 -3.22 31.35 -12.96
CA THR A 434 -3.05 30.83 -11.61
C THR A 434 -1.83 31.45 -10.92
N ASP A 435 -1.71 32.78 -10.99
CA ASP A 435 -0.61 33.54 -10.40
C ASP A 435 -0.41 33.23 -8.90
N HIS A 436 0.86 33.15 -8.46
CA HIS A 436 1.19 32.82 -7.07
C HIS A 436 0.68 33.86 -6.06
N ASN A 437 -0.25 33.43 -5.20
CA ASN A 437 -0.85 34.23 -4.12
C ASN A 437 -1.38 35.59 -4.62
N GLU A 438 -1.88 35.65 -5.85
CA GLU A 438 -2.36 36.87 -6.48
C GLU A 438 -3.40 36.60 -7.56
N ILE A 439 -4.65 37.04 -7.38
CA ILE A 439 -5.74 36.81 -8.35
C ILE A 439 -5.87 37.91 -9.41
N SER A 440 -5.22 39.08 -9.24
CA SER A 440 -5.50 40.24 -10.11
C SER A 440 -5.09 40.05 -11.58
N GLY A 441 -4.10 39.19 -11.86
CA GLY A 441 -3.71 38.84 -13.24
C GLY A 441 -4.81 38.05 -13.94
N ALA A 442 -5.45 37.11 -13.22
CA ALA A 442 -6.57 36.33 -13.71
C ALA A 442 -7.81 37.20 -13.99
N PHE A 443 -8.12 38.17 -13.11
CA PHE A 443 -9.21 39.13 -13.38
C PHE A 443 -8.93 40.03 -14.58
N GLU A 444 -7.69 40.53 -14.73
CA GLU A 444 -7.34 41.32 -15.90
C GLU A 444 -7.43 40.49 -17.18
N ALA A 445 -6.99 39.22 -17.14
CA ALA A 445 -7.10 38.30 -18.26
C ALA A 445 -8.56 38.05 -18.63
N ALA A 446 -9.42 37.76 -17.64
CA ALA A 446 -10.85 37.54 -17.84
C ALA A 446 -11.55 38.76 -18.47
N ALA A 447 -11.20 39.97 -18.03
CA ALA A 447 -11.78 41.21 -18.57
C ALA A 447 -11.41 41.46 -20.04
N LYS A 448 -10.26 40.94 -20.51
CA LYS A 448 -9.76 41.10 -21.89
C LYS A 448 -10.02 39.87 -22.76
N ALA A 449 -10.48 38.76 -22.18
CA ALA A 449 -10.55 37.44 -22.80
C ALA A 449 -11.33 37.42 -24.13
N ALA A 450 -12.45 38.15 -24.18
CA ALA A 450 -13.32 38.24 -25.35
C ALA A 450 -12.61 38.82 -26.59
N ASP A 451 -11.71 39.81 -26.41
CA ASP A 451 -10.98 40.45 -27.51
C ASP A 451 -10.02 39.48 -28.23
N PHE A 452 -9.61 38.43 -27.53
CA PHE A 452 -8.70 37.41 -28.04
C PHE A 452 -9.41 36.12 -28.43
N GLY A 453 -10.70 35.96 -28.13
CA GLY A 453 -11.46 34.74 -28.43
C GLY A 453 -10.96 33.52 -27.64
N VAL A 454 -10.49 33.74 -26.42
CA VAL A 454 -10.00 32.68 -25.51
C VAL A 454 -10.78 32.80 -24.20
N LYS A 455 -11.32 31.70 -23.67
CA LYS A 455 -11.95 31.69 -22.34
C LYS A 455 -10.86 31.74 -21.25
N VAL A 456 -11.13 32.46 -20.15
CA VAL A 456 -10.22 32.51 -19.01
C VAL A 456 -10.93 31.92 -17.79
N ILE A 457 -10.29 30.92 -17.18
CA ILE A 457 -10.64 30.42 -15.85
C ILE A 457 -9.88 31.28 -14.84
N VAL A 458 -10.61 31.95 -13.96
CA VAL A 458 -10.02 32.77 -12.90
C VAL A 458 -9.49 31.83 -11.82
N GLY A 459 -8.19 31.80 -11.60
CA GLY A 459 -7.58 31.00 -10.55
C GLY A 459 -6.48 31.71 -9.79
N GLU A 460 -5.97 31.04 -8.76
CA GLU A 460 -4.87 31.48 -7.91
C GLU A 460 -4.12 30.24 -7.41
N GLU A 461 -2.78 30.23 -7.52
CA GLU A 461 -1.95 29.21 -6.87
C GLU A 461 -1.57 29.70 -5.48
N VAL A 462 -2.24 29.14 -4.47
CA VAL A 462 -2.15 29.59 -3.07
C VAL A 462 -1.09 28.78 -2.35
N LYS A 463 -0.15 29.48 -1.71
CA LYS A 463 0.84 28.86 -0.84
C LYS A 463 0.29 28.70 0.57
N THR A 464 0.17 27.45 1.01
CA THR A 464 -0.26 27.09 2.37
C THR A 464 0.86 27.34 3.40
N ALA A 465 0.53 27.21 4.68
CA ALA A 465 1.43 27.46 5.81
C ALA A 465 2.72 26.61 5.72
N SER A 466 2.58 25.31 5.49
CA SER A 466 3.70 24.37 5.45
C SER A 466 3.51 23.18 4.51
N GLN A 467 2.33 23.01 3.92
CA GLN A 467 1.90 21.81 3.19
C GLN A 467 1.98 21.98 1.67
N GLY A 468 2.67 23.01 1.16
CA GLY A 468 2.80 23.24 -0.28
C GLY A 468 1.75 24.16 -0.88
N GLU A 469 1.47 23.98 -2.17
CA GLU A 469 0.61 24.84 -2.98
C GLU A 469 -0.64 24.11 -3.45
N VAL A 470 -1.75 24.84 -3.57
CA VAL A 470 -3.03 24.37 -4.10
C VAL A 470 -3.61 25.45 -5.01
N ILE A 471 -4.21 25.05 -6.12
CA ILE A 471 -4.86 25.97 -7.05
C ILE A 471 -6.37 25.98 -6.78
N GLY A 472 -6.92 27.17 -6.56
CA GLY A 472 -8.35 27.39 -6.68
C GLY A 472 -8.69 27.82 -8.10
N LEU A 473 -9.64 27.14 -8.74
CA LEU A 473 -10.20 27.51 -10.04
C LEU A 473 -11.61 28.09 -9.87
N PHE A 474 -12.01 28.98 -10.79
CA PHE A 474 -13.30 29.69 -10.76
C PHE A 474 -13.50 30.57 -9.51
N LEU A 475 -12.41 31.17 -9.02
CA LEU A 475 -12.44 32.02 -7.84
C LEU A 475 -13.12 33.37 -8.11
N ARG A 476 -13.68 33.95 -7.04
CA ARG A 476 -14.37 35.25 -7.06
C ARG A 476 -13.62 36.32 -6.28
N GLU A 477 -12.80 35.91 -5.33
CA GLU A 477 -11.94 36.79 -4.55
C GLU A 477 -10.62 36.12 -4.20
N LYS A 478 -9.67 36.95 -3.77
CA LYS A 478 -8.31 36.51 -3.42
C LYS A 478 -8.35 35.65 -2.16
N ILE A 479 -7.56 34.58 -2.14
CA ILE A 479 -7.39 33.75 -0.94
C ILE A 479 -6.20 34.24 -0.11
N GLU A 480 -6.32 34.18 1.21
CA GLU A 480 -5.23 34.58 2.10
C GLU A 480 -4.10 33.53 2.08
N ARG A 481 -2.86 34.00 1.93
CA ARG A 481 -1.68 33.13 1.90
C ARG A 481 -1.34 32.62 3.31
N GLY A 482 -0.75 31.43 3.39
CA GLY A 482 -0.22 30.89 4.65
C GLY A 482 -1.27 30.32 5.59
N MET A 483 -2.50 30.11 5.12
CA MET A 483 -3.51 29.30 5.79
C MET A 483 -3.12 27.81 5.78
N SER A 484 -3.74 26.98 6.62
CA SER A 484 -3.59 25.52 6.51
C SER A 484 -4.10 25.01 5.15
N LEU A 485 -3.71 23.80 4.76
CA LEU A 485 -4.21 23.21 3.50
C LEU A 485 -5.73 23.05 3.55
N GLU A 486 -6.24 22.56 4.68
CA GLU A 486 -7.65 22.35 4.95
C GLU A 486 -8.44 23.66 4.87
N ASP A 487 -7.97 24.73 5.51
CA ASP A 487 -8.65 26.03 5.49
C ASP A 487 -8.60 26.66 4.08
N THR A 488 -7.48 26.48 3.36
CA THR A 488 -7.34 26.97 1.98
C THR A 488 -8.34 26.26 1.06
N VAL A 489 -8.45 24.94 1.18
CA VAL A 489 -9.43 24.12 0.44
C VAL A 489 -10.86 24.54 0.78
N ALA A 490 -11.17 24.70 2.07
CA ALA A 490 -12.49 25.15 2.51
C ALA A 490 -12.85 26.53 1.94
N GLU A 491 -11.89 27.44 1.85
CA GLU A 491 -12.08 28.77 1.27
C GLU A 491 -12.33 28.72 -0.24
N ILE A 492 -11.61 27.87 -0.98
CA ILE A 492 -11.88 27.61 -2.40
C ILE A 492 -13.34 27.12 -2.58
N LYS A 493 -13.74 26.13 -1.78
CA LYS A 493 -15.10 25.56 -1.83
C LYS A 493 -16.18 26.57 -1.44
N ARG A 494 -15.93 27.43 -0.45
CA ARG A 494 -16.86 28.49 -0.03
C ARG A 494 -17.21 29.43 -1.19
N GLN A 495 -16.27 29.69 -2.09
CA GLN A 495 -16.48 30.52 -3.27
C GLN A 495 -17.21 29.80 -4.41
N GLY A 496 -17.46 28.48 -4.29
CA GLY A 496 -17.94 27.62 -5.36
C GLY A 496 -16.87 27.30 -6.41
N GLY A 497 -15.60 27.48 -6.04
CA GLY A 497 -14.45 27.15 -6.88
C GLY A 497 -14.12 25.66 -6.84
N LEU A 498 -13.24 25.24 -7.76
CA LEU A 498 -12.71 23.88 -7.81
C LEU A 498 -11.31 23.83 -7.24
N VAL A 499 -11.02 22.78 -6.48
CA VAL A 499 -9.71 22.49 -5.90
C VAL A 499 -8.91 21.68 -6.91
N TYR A 500 -7.84 22.28 -7.41
CA TYR A 500 -6.88 21.67 -8.33
C TYR A 500 -5.53 21.55 -7.64
N VAL A 501 -4.98 20.35 -7.54
CA VAL A 501 -3.67 20.12 -6.91
C VAL A 501 -2.58 20.16 -8.00
N PRO A 502 -1.73 21.20 -8.04
CA PRO A 502 -0.68 21.32 -9.05
C PRO A 502 0.52 20.43 -8.72
N HIS A 503 1.21 19.96 -9.77
CA HIS A 503 2.48 19.20 -9.74
C HIS A 503 2.74 18.33 -8.48
N PRO A 504 1.77 17.49 -8.03
CA PRO A 504 1.89 16.74 -6.78
C PRO A 504 3.10 15.81 -6.78
N PHE A 505 3.65 15.56 -5.59
CA PHE A 505 4.83 14.70 -5.36
C PHE A 505 6.15 15.22 -5.96
N ASP A 506 6.17 16.40 -6.60
CA ASP A 506 7.43 17.05 -6.95
C ASP A 506 8.14 17.57 -5.70
N ARG A 507 9.02 16.72 -5.15
CA ARG A 507 9.82 17.01 -3.96
C ARG A 507 10.83 18.16 -4.15
N MET A 508 10.92 18.74 -5.36
CA MET A 508 11.72 19.93 -5.64
C MET A 508 10.92 21.24 -5.59
N HIS A 509 9.59 21.15 -5.47
CA HIS A 509 8.69 22.29 -5.27
C HIS A 509 7.93 22.15 -3.93
N SER A 510 7.16 23.19 -3.56
CA SER A 510 6.36 23.19 -2.33
C SER A 510 5.02 22.49 -2.63
N VAL A 511 4.95 21.18 -2.42
CA VAL A 511 3.74 20.36 -2.70
C VAL A 511 3.26 19.64 -1.45
N PRO A 512 1.95 19.38 -1.31
CA PRO A 512 1.44 18.49 -0.28
C PRO A 512 2.08 17.12 -0.40
N ASP A 513 2.54 16.57 0.73
CA ASP A 513 2.91 15.16 0.77
C ASP A 513 1.66 14.27 0.75
N TYR A 514 1.88 12.96 0.60
CA TYR A 514 0.81 11.99 0.48
C TYR A 514 -0.15 12.03 1.67
N GLU A 515 0.35 12.14 2.90
CA GLU A 515 -0.47 12.08 4.11
C GLU A 515 -1.37 13.31 4.25
N HIS A 516 -0.84 14.50 3.98
CA HIS A 516 -1.63 15.73 4.00
C HIS A 516 -2.67 15.76 2.89
N LEU A 517 -2.34 15.24 1.70
CA LEU A 517 -3.30 15.16 0.60
C LEU A 517 -4.48 14.22 0.93
N LEU A 518 -4.25 13.15 1.70
CA LEU A 518 -5.33 12.27 2.15
C LEU A 518 -6.34 12.97 3.06
N ASN A 519 -5.93 13.98 3.83
CA ASN A 519 -6.82 14.70 4.75
C ASN A 519 -7.86 15.57 4.03
N VAL A 520 -7.51 16.06 2.83
CA VAL A 520 -8.38 16.93 2.01
C VAL A 520 -8.89 16.23 0.75
N LEU A 521 -8.61 14.94 0.59
CA LEU A 521 -8.84 14.20 -0.65
C LEU A 521 -10.29 14.28 -1.12
N ASP A 522 -11.25 14.21 -0.21
CA ASP A 522 -12.69 14.24 -0.52
C ASP A 522 -13.10 15.56 -1.19
N ASP A 523 -12.36 16.65 -0.92
CA ASP A 523 -12.60 17.97 -1.49
C ASP A 523 -11.73 18.27 -2.73
N VAL A 524 -10.77 17.41 -3.09
CA VAL A 524 -9.94 17.61 -4.29
C VAL A 524 -10.74 17.26 -5.54
N ASP A 525 -11.01 18.24 -6.41
CA ASP A 525 -11.80 18.01 -7.63
C ASP A 525 -10.93 17.45 -8.78
N ALA A 526 -9.71 17.95 -8.91
CA ALA A 526 -8.79 17.53 -9.97
C ALA A 526 -7.32 17.60 -9.50
N ILE A 527 -6.47 16.80 -10.15
CA ILE A 527 -5.04 16.73 -9.84
C ILE A 527 -4.20 16.77 -11.10
N GLU A 528 -3.10 17.53 -11.07
CA GLU A 528 -2.18 17.64 -12.20
C GLU A 528 -1.38 16.33 -12.37
N VAL A 529 -1.75 15.49 -13.33
CA VAL A 529 -1.05 14.22 -13.60
C VAL A 529 0.12 14.39 -14.57
N TYR A 530 0.18 15.52 -15.27
CA TYR A 530 1.27 15.81 -16.18
C TYR A 530 1.64 17.29 -16.17
N ASN A 531 2.89 17.53 -15.77
CA ASN A 531 3.54 18.82 -15.89
C ASN A 531 4.88 18.64 -16.66
N PRO A 532 5.09 19.34 -17.79
CA PRO A 532 6.27 19.18 -18.63
C PRO A 532 7.55 19.79 -18.01
N ARG A 533 7.43 20.58 -16.93
CA ARG A 533 8.56 21.21 -16.24
C ARG A 533 9.10 20.38 -15.07
N VAL A 534 8.40 19.33 -14.68
CA VAL A 534 8.86 18.41 -13.63
C VAL A 534 10.08 17.64 -14.13
N ALA A 535 11.22 17.84 -13.46
CA ALA A 535 12.52 17.38 -13.94
C ALA A 535 12.71 15.85 -13.89
N ILE A 536 11.89 15.14 -13.11
CA ILE A 536 11.93 13.69 -12.97
C ILE A 536 10.57 13.11 -13.38
N GLY A 537 10.52 12.41 -14.51
CA GLY A 537 9.28 11.85 -15.05
C GLY A 537 8.53 10.92 -14.09
N SER A 538 9.22 10.30 -13.13
CA SER A 538 8.61 9.43 -12.12
C SER A 538 7.59 10.13 -11.20
N PHE A 539 7.64 11.46 -11.06
CA PHE A 539 6.65 12.20 -10.29
C PHE A 539 5.32 12.30 -11.02
N ASN A 540 5.32 12.50 -12.35
CA ASN A 540 4.10 12.45 -13.16
C ASN A 540 3.49 11.03 -13.12
N ASP A 541 4.32 9.97 -13.16
CA ASP A 541 3.83 8.60 -13.01
C ASP A 541 3.20 8.35 -11.62
N GLU A 542 3.70 9.01 -10.58
CA GLU A 542 3.14 8.92 -9.23
C GLU A 542 1.82 9.68 -9.10
N ALA A 543 1.72 10.86 -9.71
CA ALA A 543 0.50 11.66 -9.81
C ALA A 543 -0.61 10.93 -10.57
N GLU A 544 -0.29 10.36 -11.73
CA GLU A 544 -1.23 9.56 -12.53
C GLU A 544 -1.76 8.36 -11.75
N ARG A 545 -0.88 7.66 -11.03
CA ARG A 545 -1.29 6.54 -10.17
C ARG A 545 -2.16 7.00 -9.00
N PHE A 546 -1.83 8.11 -8.34
CA PHE A 546 -2.63 8.65 -7.25
C PHE A 546 -4.05 9.01 -7.74
N ALA A 547 -4.14 9.72 -8.87
CA ALA A 547 -5.40 10.08 -9.50
C ALA A 547 -6.24 8.84 -9.81
N ALA A 548 -5.65 7.84 -10.47
CA ALA A 548 -6.33 6.58 -10.79
C ALA A 548 -6.82 5.83 -9.54
N LYS A 549 -5.95 5.75 -8.52
CA LYS A 549 -6.19 5.03 -7.27
C LYS A 549 -7.40 5.57 -6.49
N TYR A 550 -7.52 6.90 -6.43
CA TYR A 550 -8.59 7.61 -5.73
C TYR A 550 -9.71 8.12 -6.64
N ARG A 551 -9.62 7.85 -7.95
CA ARG A 551 -10.56 8.30 -8.98
C ARG A 551 -10.72 9.82 -9.07
N VAL A 552 -9.68 10.55 -8.67
CA VAL A 552 -9.61 12.01 -8.81
C VAL A 552 -9.46 12.36 -10.29
N VAL A 553 -10.15 13.42 -10.75
CA VAL A 553 -10.11 13.82 -12.15
C VAL A 553 -8.70 14.26 -12.56
N ALA A 554 -8.20 13.72 -13.67
CA ALA A 554 -6.87 14.03 -14.17
C ALA A 554 -6.85 15.38 -14.91
N GLY A 555 -5.97 16.29 -14.49
CA GLY A 555 -5.67 17.54 -15.17
C GLY A 555 -4.20 17.61 -15.62
N ALA A 556 -3.89 18.64 -16.40
CA ALA A 556 -2.53 18.92 -16.86
C ALA A 556 -2.34 20.41 -17.10
N GLY A 557 -1.12 20.88 -16.87
CA GLY A 557 -0.80 22.29 -16.99
C GLY A 557 0.65 22.50 -17.42
N SER A 558 0.90 23.58 -18.15
CA SER A 558 2.25 23.89 -18.62
C SER A 558 3.16 24.48 -17.54
N ASP A 559 2.57 24.95 -16.43
CA ASP A 559 3.23 25.75 -15.40
C ASP A 559 4.09 26.88 -16.03
N SER A 560 3.46 27.56 -16.99
CA SER A 560 4.16 28.49 -17.87
C SER A 560 4.41 29.83 -17.18
N HIS A 561 5.69 30.18 -17.06
CA HIS A 561 6.16 31.47 -16.54
C HIS A 561 6.68 32.41 -17.64
N VAL A 562 6.71 31.93 -18.87
CA VAL A 562 7.17 32.65 -20.06
C VAL A 562 6.22 32.32 -21.20
N ALA A 563 5.82 33.31 -22.01
CA ALA A 563 4.86 33.09 -23.11
C ALA A 563 5.25 31.91 -24.01
N ALA A 564 6.55 31.68 -24.23
CA ALA A 564 7.05 30.57 -25.03
C ALA A 564 6.67 29.17 -24.48
N GLY A 565 6.41 29.02 -23.18
CA GLY A 565 6.08 27.74 -22.54
C GLY A 565 4.61 27.31 -22.60
N LEU A 566 3.69 28.25 -22.85
CA LEU A 566 2.24 28.02 -22.86
C LEU A 566 1.79 26.91 -23.84
N GLY A 567 0.94 25.97 -23.44
CA GLY A 567 0.46 24.92 -24.34
C GLY A 567 1.52 23.87 -24.72
N SER A 568 2.60 23.77 -23.93
CA SER A 568 3.54 22.62 -23.99
C SER A 568 2.85 21.30 -23.61
N VAL A 569 1.80 21.38 -22.80
CA VAL A 569 0.76 20.36 -22.67
C VAL A 569 -0.60 20.99 -22.99
N ARG A 570 -1.51 20.20 -23.53
CA ARG A 570 -2.89 20.63 -23.82
C ARG A 570 -3.86 19.56 -23.37
N ILE A 571 -4.97 19.98 -22.79
CA ILE A 571 -6.10 19.14 -22.45
C ILE A 571 -7.15 19.34 -23.54
N ARG A 572 -7.46 18.30 -24.30
CA ARG A 572 -8.54 18.33 -25.28
C ARG A 572 -9.82 17.87 -24.61
N MET A 573 -10.78 18.77 -24.50
CA MET A 573 -12.04 18.54 -23.80
C MET A 573 -13.18 19.26 -24.50
N ARG A 574 -14.43 18.96 -24.13
CA ARG A 574 -15.59 19.71 -24.61
C ARG A 574 -15.56 21.12 -24.05
N ASP A 575 -15.97 22.10 -24.85
CA ASP A 575 -16.21 23.46 -24.37
C ASP A 575 -17.21 23.42 -23.20
N PHE A 576 -17.13 24.38 -22.29
CA PHE A 576 -17.83 24.35 -21.01
C PHE A 576 -18.23 25.76 -20.56
N ASP A 577 -19.29 25.86 -19.75
CA ASP A 577 -19.64 27.08 -19.03
C ASP A 577 -19.73 26.83 -17.52
N GLY A 578 -18.82 27.46 -16.77
CA GLY A 578 -18.76 27.35 -15.31
C GLY A 578 -18.04 26.09 -14.80
N PRO A 579 -17.90 25.97 -13.46
CA PRO A 579 -17.10 24.92 -12.82
C PRO A 579 -17.69 23.51 -12.99
N GLU A 580 -19.01 23.36 -12.96
CA GLU A 580 -19.66 22.05 -13.08
C GLU A 580 -19.42 21.40 -14.45
N GLU A 581 -19.68 22.15 -15.54
CA GLU A 581 -19.45 21.67 -16.90
C GLU A 581 -17.95 21.48 -17.18
N PHE A 582 -17.10 22.32 -16.60
CA PHE A 582 -15.65 22.17 -16.70
C PHE A 582 -15.20 20.83 -16.11
N LEU A 583 -15.59 20.52 -14.88
CA LEU A 583 -15.16 19.31 -14.21
C LEU A 583 -15.67 18.06 -14.92
N GLU A 584 -16.93 18.07 -15.37
CA GLU A 584 -17.49 16.95 -16.13
C GLU A 584 -16.79 16.76 -17.48
N SER A 585 -16.49 17.86 -18.20
CA SER A 585 -15.75 17.81 -19.45
C SER A 585 -14.31 17.31 -19.25
N LEU A 586 -13.69 17.64 -18.12
CA LEU A 586 -12.33 17.24 -17.78
C LEU A 586 -12.23 15.73 -17.50
N ARG A 587 -13.30 15.10 -16.98
CA ARG A 587 -13.35 13.63 -16.73
C ARG A 587 -13.10 12.79 -17.97
N GLU A 588 -13.54 13.27 -19.13
CA GLU A 588 -13.41 12.56 -20.42
C GLU A 588 -12.30 13.13 -21.29
N ALA A 589 -11.44 14.01 -20.74
CA ALA A 589 -10.50 14.77 -21.54
C ALA A 589 -9.24 13.98 -21.93
N ASP A 590 -8.72 14.27 -23.14
CA ASP A 590 -7.46 13.72 -23.62
C ASP A 590 -6.29 14.67 -23.28
N ILE A 591 -5.27 14.17 -22.59
CA ILE A 591 -4.04 14.94 -22.33
C ILE A 591 -3.08 14.77 -23.51
N VAL A 592 -2.94 15.82 -24.32
CA VAL A 592 -2.07 15.89 -25.50
C VAL A 592 -0.72 16.49 -25.14
N ARG A 593 0.33 15.68 -25.23
CA ARG A 593 1.72 16.05 -24.88
C ARG A 593 2.47 16.53 -26.13
N ARG A 594 3.17 17.69 -26.06
CA ARG A 594 4.16 18.09 -27.08
C ARG A 594 5.57 18.03 -26.49
N PRO A 595 6.53 17.33 -27.13
CA PRO A 595 7.90 17.30 -26.61
C PRO A 595 8.50 18.71 -26.69
N THR A 596 8.79 19.30 -25.53
CA THR A 596 9.45 20.60 -25.41
C THR A 596 10.68 20.44 -24.52
N SER A 597 11.81 21.00 -24.91
CA SER A 597 13.07 20.87 -24.14
C SER A 597 12.98 21.65 -22.82
N LEU A 598 13.04 20.94 -21.69
CA LEU A 598 12.91 21.48 -20.33
C LEU A 598 14.05 22.49 -20.01
N LEU A 599 15.28 22.17 -20.43
CA LEU A 599 16.46 23.05 -20.33
C LEU A 599 16.27 24.37 -21.10
N TYR A 600 15.62 24.30 -22.27
CA TYR A 600 15.36 25.48 -23.10
C TYR A 600 14.36 26.43 -22.43
N VAL A 601 13.26 25.90 -21.89
CA VAL A 601 12.24 26.72 -21.20
C VAL A 601 12.77 27.29 -19.89
N GLN A 602 13.57 26.53 -19.11
CA GLN A 602 14.21 27.04 -17.90
C GLN A 602 15.23 28.14 -18.20
N ALA A 603 16.03 27.99 -19.25
CA ALA A 603 16.97 29.02 -19.68
C ALA A 603 16.24 30.32 -20.07
N LEU A 604 15.11 30.24 -20.78
CA LEU A 604 14.27 31.39 -21.10
C LEU A 604 13.70 32.08 -19.85
N LYS A 605 13.18 31.31 -18.86
CA LYS A 605 12.72 31.87 -17.58
C LYS A 605 13.83 32.65 -16.88
N PHE A 606 15.03 32.06 -16.79
CA PHE A 606 16.18 32.74 -16.18
C PHE A 606 16.55 34.01 -16.93
N LEU A 607 16.64 33.96 -18.26
CA LEU A 607 16.95 35.13 -19.08
C LEU A 607 15.89 36.23 -18.94
N GLU A 608 14.60 35.91 -19.01
CA GLU A 608 13.52 36.90 -18.90
C GLU A 608 13.42 37.50 -17.49
N THR A 609 13.72 36.75 -16.43
CA THR A 609 13.70 37.25 -15.05
C THR A 609 14.95 38.05 -14.67
N THR A 610 16.13 37.67 -15.19
CA THR A 610 17.39 38.34 -14.88
C THR A 610 17.71 39.50 -15.82
N ALA A 611 17.39 39.41 -17.11
CA ALA A 611 17.76 40.38 -18.15
C ALA A 611 16.77 41.55 -18.34
N ILE A 612 15.86 41.79 -17.39
CA ILE A 612 14.95 42.94 -17.44
C ILE A 612 15.76 44.24 -17.27
N PRO A 613 15.85 45.13 -18.28
CA PRO A 613 16.59 46.39 -18.16
C PRO A 613 15.98 47.29 -17.05
N PRO A 614 16.77 48.17 -16.40
CA PRO A 614 16.32 48.98 -15.27
C PRO A 614 15.04 49.79 -15.54
N SER A 615 14.87 50.24 -16.78
CA SER A 615 13.67 50.95 -17.26
C SER A 615 12.40 50.08 -17.26
N ALA A 616 12.50 48.81 -17.67
CA ALA A 616 11.40 47.87 -17.64
C ALA A 616 11.07 47.40 -16.21
N ARG A 617 12.08 47.24 -15.33
CA ARG A 617 11.84 47.01 -13.88
C ARG A 617 11.11 48.19 -13.23
N ARG A 618 11.47 49.42 -13.60
CA ARG A 618 10.80 50.64 -13.15
C ARG A 618 9.36 50.72 -13.65
N ALA A 619 9.11 50.42 -14.92
CA ALA A 619 7.75 50.36 -15.48
C ALA A 619 6.89 49.26 -14.82
N ARG A 620 7.45 48.08 -14.51
CA ARG A 620 6.76 47.02 -13.76
C ARG A 620 6.43 47.47 -12.34
N ARG A 621 7.38 48.12 -11.64
CA ARG A 621 7.16 48.69 -10.31
C ARG A 621 6.13 49.81 -10.33
N GLU A 622 6.16 50.69 -11.33
CA GLU A 622 5.18 51.78 -11.51
C GLU A 622 3.78 51.24 -11.83
N ARG A 623 3.65 50.18 -12.63
CA ARG A 623 2.37 49.48 -12.84
C ARG A 623 1.85 48.84 -11.55
N ARG A 624 2.74 48.17 -10.78
CA ARG A 624 2.40 47.56 -9.48
C ARG A 624 1.96 48.60 -8.45
N VAL A 625 2.66 49.74 -8.37
CA VAL A 625 2.34 50.87 -7.49
C VAL A 625 1.04 51.55 -7.93
N ARG A 626 0.84 51.83 -9.23
CA ARG A 626 -0.41 52.41 -9.76
C ARG A 626 -1.63 51.52 -9.55
N ARG A 627 -1.44 50.20 -9.54
CA ARG A 627 -2.50 49.23 -9.23
C ARG A 627 -2.79 49.17 -7.73
N ALA A 628 -1.77 49.26 -6.87
CA ALA A 628 -1.95 49.35 -5.42
C ALA A 628 -2.64 50.64 -4.97
N THR A 629 -2.42 51.76 -5.67
CA THR A 629 -3.06 53.05 -5.35
C THR A 629 -4.45 53.24 -5.98
N ARG A 630 -4.95 52.29 -6.79
CA ARG A 630 -6.32 52.30 -7.34
C ARG A 630 -7.36 51.59 -6.45
N LYS A 631 -6.94 50.95 -5.35
CA LYS A 631 -7.81 50.41 -4.28
C LYS A 631 -7.77 51.30 -3.02
N GLY A 632 -7.98 52.59 -3.22
CA GLY A 632 -8.26 53.55 -2.15
C GLY A 632 -9.68 54.06 -2.31
#